data_AF-A0A8C5L9Z6-F1
#
_entry.id   AF-A0A8C5L9Z6-F1
#
_cell.length_a   1.000
_cell.length_b   1.000
_cell.length_c   1.000
_cell.angle_alpha   90.00
_cell.angle_beta   90.00
_cell.angle_gamma   90.00
#
_symmetry.space_group_name_H-M   'P 1'
#
loop_
_entity.id
_entity.type
_entity.pdbx_description
1 polymer ?
#
loop_
_entity_poly.entity_id
_entity_poly.type
_entity_poly.pdbx_seq_one_letter_code
_entity_poly.pdbx_strand_id
1 'polypeptide(L)'
;MVRCGWALLRKYGNFIDNVRLFTKGGCGGMGYPRLGGEGGKGGDVWVVAHKKMTLKQLKAKYPQKRFVAGVGANSRVSALKGSKGKDCEIPVPVGISVTDENGRIIVTTLKPELGKIMYNDFKQISVADLPGLIEGAHMNKGMGHKFLKHLERTRQLLFVVDISGFQLSSQTQYRSAFETIMLLTKELELYKEELQTKPALLAINKMDLPDAKVKFCELMEQLQNPEDFLHLFEKSMIPEK
;
A
#
# COMPACT_ATOMS: atom_id res chain seq x y z
N MET A 1 -32.54 -7.48 11.50
CA MET A 1 -31.75 -8.52 10.80
C MET A 1 -31.65 -8.12 9.33
N VAL A 2 -30.65 -7.34 8.94
CA VAL A 2 -30.48 -6.88 7.56
C VAL A 2 -29.47 -7.82 6.88
N ARG A 3 -29.98 -8.63 5.96
CA ARG A 3 -29.18 -9.56 5.13
C ARG A 3 -28.43 -8.76 4.07
N CYS A 4 -27.12 -8.61 4.24
CA CYS A 4 -26.21 -8.35 3.12
C CYS A 4 -25.64 -9.70 2.63
N GLY A 5 -26.32 -10.32 1.66
CA GLY A 5 -25.76 -11.35 0.78
C GLY A 5 -25.72 -10.77 -0.63
N TRP A 6 -24.72 -10.99 -1.48
CA TRP A 6 -23.77 -12.09 -1.56
C TRP A 6 -22.34 -11.59 -1.68
N ALA A 7 -21.44 -12.20 -0.89
CA ALA A 7 -20.02 -12.20 -1.20
C ALA A 7 -19.80 -13.06 -2.44
N LEU A 8 -19.88 -12.46 -3.63
CA LEU A 8 -19.25 -13.01 -4.81
C LEU A 8 -17.73 -12.94 -4.57
N LEU A 9 -17.16 -14.03 -4.07
CA LEU A 9 -15.73 -14.31 -4.14
C LEU A 9 -15.35 -14.47 -5.63
N ARG A 10 -15.35 -13.36 -6.38
CA ARG A 10 -14.79 -13.32 -7.72
C ARG A 10 -13.27 -13.29 -7.54
N LYS A 11 -12.61 -14.32 -8.08
CA LYS A 11 -11.14 -14.39 -8.17
C LYS A 11 -10.65 -13.11 -8.85
N TYR A 12 -10.08 -12.19 -8.08
CA TYR A 12 -9.37 -11.04 -8.62
C TYR A 12 -8.33 -11.54 -9.64
N GLY A 13 -8.49 -11.13 -10.90
CA GLY A 13 -7.63 -11.54 -11.99
C GLY A 13 -6.18 -11.11 -11.75
N ASN A 14 -5.26 -12.08 -11.73
CA ASN A 14 -3.81 -11.93 -11.95
C ASN A 14 -3.05 -10.82 -11.20
N PHE A 15 -3.56 -10.27 -10.09
CA PHE A 15 -2.81 -9.38 -9.21
C PHE A 15 -1.88 -10.20 -8.31
N ILE A 16 -0.58 -9.90 -8.38
CA ILE A 16 0.44 -10.57 -7.57
C ILE A 16 0.84 -9.61 -6.45
N ASP A 17 0.34 -9.91 -5.26
CA ASP A 17 0.59 -9.12 -4.04
C ASP A 17 1.95 -9.49 -3.39
N ASN A 18 2.32 -10.77 -3.46
CA ASN A 18 3.53 -11.31 -2.84
C ASN A 18 4.38 -12.10 -3.84
N VAL A 19 5.70 -11.91 -3.78
CA VAL A 19 6.68 -12.71 -4.54
C VAL A 19 7.78 -13.14 -3.58
N ARG A 20 7.94 -14.45 -3.41
CA ARG A 20 9.11 -15.02 -2.71
C ARG A 20 10.29 -15.12 -3.67
N LEU A 21 11.43 -14.58 -3.25
CA LEU A 21 12.68 -14.60 -3.98
C LEU A 21 13.73 -15.32 -3.15
N PHE A 22 14.60 -16.09 -3.80
CA PHE A 22 15.81 -16.60 -3.19
C PHE A 22 16.92 -15.57 -3.42
N THR A 23 17.56 -15.13 -2.34
CA THR A 23 18.70 -14.22 -2.39
C THR A 23 19.90 -14.82 -1.69
N LYS A 24 21.10 -14.63 -2.23
CA LYS A 24 22.35 -15.05 -1.59
C LYS A 24 23.47 -14.07 -1.91
N GLY A 25 24.14 -13.57 -0.87
CA GLY A 25 25.37 -12.79 -1.01
C GLY A 25 26.51 -13.61 -1.60
N GLY A 26 27.47 -12.94 -2.21
CA GLY A 26 28.69 -13.56 -2.69
C GLY A 26 29.52 -14.07 -1.53
N CYS A 27 30.17 -15.24 -1.70
CA CYS A 27 31.18 -15.67 -0.76
C CYS A 27 32.44 -14.77 -0.90
N GLY A 28 33.19 -14.61 0.19
CA GLY A 28 34.51 -13.98 0.12
C GLY A 28 35.52 -14.87 -0.62
N GLY A 29 36.50 -14.25 -1.25
CA GLY A 29 37.64 -14.95 -1.83
C GLY A 29 38.58 -15.48 -0.75
N MET A 30 39.38 -16.48 -1.10
CA MET A 30 40.44 -16.99 -0.22
C MET A 30 41.65 -16.06 -0.24
N GLY A 31 42.22 -15.82 0.94
CA GLY A 31 43.50 -15.13 1.09
C GLY A 31 44.69 -16.01 0.69
N TYR A 32 45.89 -15.42 0.67
CA TYR A 32 47.16 -16.12 0.49
C TYR A 32 48.01 -15.96 1.77
N PRO A 33 47.80 -16.80 2.80
CA PRO A 33 48.28 -16.55 4.16
C PRO A 33 49.80 -16.40 4.28
N ARG A 34 50.55 -17.16 3.48
CA ARG A 34 52.03 -17.15 3.49
C ARG A 34 52.64 -15.79 3.15
N LEU A 35 51.90 -14.95 2.42
CA LEU A 35 52.33 -13.62 2.01
C LEU A 35 51.43 -12.52 2.58
N GLY A 36 50.58 -12.85 3.57
CA GLY A 36 49.61 -11.91 4.13
C GLY A 36 48.52 -11.46 3.15
N GLY A 37 48.24 -12.24 2.10
CA GLY A 37 47.22 -11.88 1.12
C GLY A 37 45.79 -12.01 1.68
N GLU A 38 44.96 -10.99 1.45
CA GLU A 38 43.56 -10.91 1.84
C GLU A 38 42.61 -11.14 0.66
N GLY A 39 41.73 -12.14 0.77
CA GLY A 39 40.74 -12.41 -0.26
C GLY A 39 39.71 -11.29 -0.39
N GLY A 40 39.17 -11.10 -1.58
CA GLY A 40 38.21 -10.05 -1.86
C GLY A 40 36.86 -10.31 -1.19
N LYS A 41 36.17 -9.25 -0.76
CA LYS A 41 34.80 -9.37 -0.22
C LYS A 41 33.86 -9.91 -1.31
N GLY A 42 32.93 -10.78 -0.94
CA GLY A 42 31.85 -11.18 -1.84
C GLY A 42 30.92 -10.03 -2.19
N GLY A 43 30.22 -10.15 -3.32
CA GLY A 43 29.23 -9.16 -3.75
C GLY A 43 28.02 -9.12 -2.82
N ASP A 44 27.42 -7.95 -2.69
CA ASP A 44 26.21 -7.72 -1.90
C ASP A 44 24.96 -7.85 -2.81
N VAL A 45 23.80 -8.14 -2.21
CA VAL A 45 22.52 -8.15 -2.93
C VAL A 45 21.71 -6.91 -2.52
N TRP A 46 21.38 -6.08 -3.49
CA TRP A 46 20.68 -4.81 -3.28
C TRP A 46 19.26 -4.90 -3.81
N VAL A 47 18.32 -4.31 -3.08
CA VAL A 47 16.94 -4.13 -3.55
C VAL A 47 16.81 -2.69 -4.04
N VAL A 48 16.52 -2.52 -5.33
CA VAL A 48 16.52 -1.20 -5.98
C VAL A 48 15.11 -0.86 -6.45
N ALA A 49 14.58 0.28 -5.97
CA ALA A 49 13.21 0.67 -6.25
C ALA A 49 13.06 1.40 -7.60
N HIS A 50 12.15 0.93 -8.46
CA HIS A 50 11.84 1.51 -9.76
C HIS A 50 10.36 1.94 -9.84
N LYS A 51 10.12 3.15 -10.35
CA LYS A 51 8.78 3.76 -10.42
C LYS A 51 7.85 3.15 -11.48
N LYS A 52 8.40 2.57 -12.56
CA LYS A 52 7.66 2.04 -13.72
C LYS A 52 7.65 0.50 -13.78
N MET A 53 7.74 -0.17 -12.63
CA MET A 53 7.84 -1.63 -12.54
C MET A 53 6.71 -2.19 -11.67
N THR A 54 6.27 -3.43 -11.92
CA THR A 54 5.30 -4.17 -11.08
C THR A 54 5.84 -5.55 -10.67
N LEU A 55 5.27 -6.15 -9.62
CA LEU A 55 5.67 -7.49 -9.17
C LEU A 55 5.37 -8.59 -10.21
N LYS A 56 4.34 -8.38 -11.03
CA LYS A 56 4.03 -9.27 -12.17
C LYS A 56 5.15 -9.26 -13.20
N GLN A 57 5.63 -8.07 -13.57
CA GLN A 57 6.77 -7.91 -14.48
C GLN A 57 8.05 -8.50 -13.89
N LEU A 58 8.28 -8.35 -12.58
CA LEU A 58 9.41 -8.96 -11.89
C LEU A 58 9.39 -10.50 -12.04
N LYS A 59 8.26 -11.13 -11.74
CA LYS A 59 8.11 -12.58 -11.85
C LYS A 59 8.26 -13.08 -13.29
N ALA A 60 7.75 -12.32 -14.26
CA ALA A 60 7.87 -12.66 -15.68
C ALA A 60 9.32 -12.54 -16.18
N LYS A 61 10.04 -11.49 -15.77
CA LYS A 61 11.43 -11.24 -16.18
C LYS A 61 12.41 -12.19 -15.49
N TYR A 62 12.11 -12.62 -14.27
CA TYR A 62 12.96 -13.52 -13.49
C TYR A 62 12.19 -14.78 -13.04
N PRO A 63 11.89 -15.71 -13.96
CA PRO A 63 11.09 -16.90 -13.65
C PRO A 63 11.77 -17.81 -12.62
N GLN A 64 13.10 -17.83 -12.58
CA GLN A 64 13.91 -18.60 -11.61
C GLN A 64 13.85 -18.01 -10.18
N LYS A 65 13.41 -16.75 -10.01
CA LYS A 65 13.30 -16.02 -8.73
C LYS A 65 14.56 -16.08 -7.85
N ARG A 66 15.73 -16.26 -8.46
CA ARG A 66 17.00 -16.51 -7.78
C ARG A 66 17.98 -15.40 -8.13
N PHE A 67 18.46 -14.69 -7.10
CA PHE A 67 19.40 -13.57 -7.21
C PHE A 67 20.62 -13.88 -6.34
N VAL A 68 21.78 -14.08 -6.97
CA VAL A 68 23.01 -14.46 -6.28
C VAL A 68 24.11 -13.48 -6.70
N ALA A 69 24.75 -12.87 -5.72
CA ALA A 69 25.87 -11.97 -5.98
C ALA A 69 27.17 -12.74 -6.27
N GLY A 70 28.10 -12.09 -6.96
CA GLY A 70 29.36 -12.67 -7.40
C GLY A 70 30.30 -12.95 -6.24
N VAL A 71 31.10 -14.02 -6.37
CA VAL A 71 32.13 -14.39 -5.39
C VAL A 71 33.30 -13.40 -5.45
N GLY A 72 33.89 -13.08 -4.31
CA GLY A 72 35.11 -12.25 -4.23
C GLY A 72 36.31 -12.99 -4.80
N ALA A 73 37.25 -12.27 -5.42
CA ALA A 73 38.42 -12.90 -6.01
C ALA A 73 39.41 -13.38 -4.94
N ASN A 74 40.07 -14.50 -5.20
CA ASN A 74 41.15 -14.99 -4.34
C ASN A 74 42.39 -14.11 -4.48
N SER A 75 43.15 -13.94 -3.41
CA SER A 75 44.50 -13.37 -3.46
C SER A 75 45.43 -14.28 -4.25
N ARG A 76 46.42 -13.68 -4.90
CA ARG A 76 47.48 -14.38 -5.62
C ARG A 76 48.83 -13.79 -5.26
N VAL A 77 49.90 -14.51 -5.57
CA VAL A 77 51.28 -14.02 -5.35
C VAL A 77 51.53 -12.67 -6.05
N SER A 78 50.93 -12.47 -7.23
CA SER A 78 51.00 -11.20 -7.97
C SER A 78 50.02 -10.12 -7.50
N ALA A 79 49.03 -10.47 -6.69
CA ALA A 79 47.98 -9.56 -6.23
C ALA A 79 47.48 -10.01 -4.85
N LEU A 80 48.12 -9.49 -3.80
CA LEU A 80 47.84 -9.91 -2.42
C LEU A 80 46.43 -9.56 -1.96
N LYS A 81 45.76 -8.57 -2.57
CA LYS A 81 44.38 -8.21 -2.26
C LYS A 81 43.43 -8.65 -3.38
N GLY A 82 42.45 -9.48 -3.04
CA GLY A 82 41.40 -9.88 -3.96
C GLY A 82 40.39 -8.77 -4.23
N SER A 83 39.87 -8.71 -5.46
CA SER A 83 38.82 -7.76 -5.84
C SER A 83 37.45 -8.15 -5.29
N LYS A 84 36.58 -7.15 -5.05
CA LYS A 84 35.21 -7.37 -4.61
C LYS A 84 34.42 -8.13 -5.69
N GLY A 85 33.61 -9.10 -5.26
CA GLY A 85 32.64 -9.78 -6.11
C GLY A 85 31.58 -8.82 -6.64
N LYS A 86 31.01 -9.12 -7.81
CA LYS A 86 30.00 -8.28 -8.45
C LYS A 86 28.70 -8.27 -7.65
N ASP A 87 28.21 -7.09 -7.29
CA ASP A 87 26.93 -6.94 -6.61
C ASP A 87 25.75 -7.34 -7.51
N CYS A 88 24.65 -7.79 -6.91
CA CYS A 88 23.43 -8.19 -7.61
C CYS A 88 22.27 -7.29 -7.21
N GLU A 89 21.64 -6.66 -8.19
CA GLU A 89 20.50 -5.78 -7.96
C GLU A 89 19.18 -6.50 -8.27
N ILE A 90 18.22 -6.37 -7.35
CA ILE A 90 16.85 -6.86 -7.48
C ILE A 90 15.96 -5.64 -7.73
N PRO A 91 15.50 -5.43 -8.97
CA PRO A 91 14.65 -4.30 -9.29
C PRO A 91 13.24 -4.54 -8.77
N VAL A 92 12.71 -3.66 -7.92
CA VAL A 92 11.38 -3.81 -7.31
C VAL A 92 10.51 -2.58 -7.51
N PRO A 93 9.18 -2.69 -7.51
CA PRO A 93 8.29 -1.53 -7.49
C PRO A 93 8.51 -0.66 -6.25
N VAL A 94 8.23 0.63 -6.37
CA VAL A 94 8.05 1.51 -5.21
C VAL A 94 6.82 1.12 -4.38
N GLY A 95 6.91 1.28 -3.06
CA GLY A 95 5.85 0.95 -2.10
C GLY A 95 5.75 -0.53 -1.74
N ILE A 96 6.85 -1.28 -1.80
CA ILE A 96 6.92 -2.64 -1.27
C ILE A 96 7.64 -2.69 0.08
N SER A 97 7.28 -3.70 0.87
CA SER A 97 8.03 -4.14 2.04
C SER A 97 8.75 -5.45 1.71
N VAL A 98 10.01 -5.55 2.12
CA VAL A 98 10.79 -6.79 2.03
C VAL A 98 10.79 -7.42 3.40
N THR A 99 10.36 -8.68 3.47
CA THR A 99 10.30 -9.46 4.72
C THR A 99 11.22 -10.66 4.63
N ASP A 100 11.77 -11.07 5.78
CA ASP A 100 12.46 -12.35 5.91
C ASP A 100 11.47 -13.53 5.91
N GLU A 101 11.99 -14.74 5.99
CA GLU A 101 11.19 -15.97 6.09
C GLU A 101 10.34 -16.06 7.37
N ASN A 102 10.70 -15.31 8.41
CA ASN A 102 10.00 -15.22 9.69
C ASN A 102 8.97 -14.07 9.73
N GLY A 103 8.79 -13.34 8.63
CA GLY A 103 7.86 -12.21 8.52
C GLY A 103 8.35 -10.89 9.12
N ARG A 104 9.63 -10.78 9.49
CA ARG A 104 10.24 -9.54 9.96
C ARG A 104 10.52 -8.62 8.78
N ILE A 105 10.12 -7.36 8.89
CA ILE A 105 10.32 -6.35 7.84
C ILE A 105 11.78 -5.90 7.87
N ILE A 106 12.48 -6.11 6.76
CA ILE A 106 13.88 -5.71 6.57
C ILE A 106 13.94 -4.27 6.06
N VAL A 107 13.12 -3.93 5.07
CA VAL A 107 13.07 -2.58 4.47
C VAL A 107 11.68 -2.28 3.90
N THR A 108 11.28 -1.02 3.90
CA THR A 108 10.09 -0.52 3.21
C THR A 108 10.39 0.77 2.46
N THR A 109 9.77 0.97 1.31
CA THR A 109 10.04 2.10 0.40
C THR A 109 9.11 3.29 0.59
N LEU A 110 7.95 3.08 1.21
CA LEU A 110 7.04 4.12 1.72
C LEU A 110 6.44 3.57 3.01
N LYS A 111 6.40 4.39 4.08
CA LYS A 111 5.78 4.01 5.35
C LYS A 111 4.43 4.69 5.45
N PRO A 112 3.31 4.04 5.06
CA PRO A 112 2.05 4.33 5.71
C PRO A 112 2.18 3.90 7.18
N GLU A 113 1.51 4.62 8.08
CA GLU A 113 1.35 4.15 9.45
C GLU A 113 0.48 2.89 9.40
N LEU A 114 1.08 1.75 9.75
CA LEU A 114 0.44 0.44 9.69
C LEU A 114 0.08 0.01 11.12
N GLY A 115 -1.21 -0.02 11.42
CA GLY A 115 -1.76 -0.71 12.59
C GLY A 115 -1.85 -2.21 12.32
N LYS A 116 -1.44 -3.04 13.28
CA LYS A 116 -1.68 -4.49 13.24
C LYS A 116 -2.58 -4.87 14.40
N ILE A 117 -3.72 -5.47 14.08
CA ILE A 117 -4.66 -6.02 15.06
C ILE A 117 -4.45 -7.52 15.09
N MET A 118 -4.04 -8.04 16.24
CA MET A 118 -3.93 -9.47 16.49
C MET A 118 -5.17 -9.96 17.22
N TYR A 119 -5.79 -11.02 16.70
CA TYR A 119 -6.93 -11.68 17.32
C TYR A 119 -6.46 -12.87 18.18
N ASN A 120 -7.33 -13.30 19.10
CA ASN A 120 -7.06 -14.43 19.99
C ASN A 120 -6.85 -15.76 19.25
N ASP A 121 -7.34 -15.86 18.01
CA ASP A 121 -7.14 -17.01 17.11
C ASP A 121 -5.87 -16.88 16.24
N PHE A 122 -4.93 -16.01 16.62
CA PHE A 122 -3.69 -15.70 15.91
C PHE A 122 -3.87 -15.10 14.51
N LYS A 123 -5.09 -14.75 14.09
CA LYS A 123 -5.28 -13.98 12.86
C LYS A 123 -4.76 -12.56 13.05
N GLN A 124 -4.21 -12.02 11.97
CA GLN A 124 -3.70 -10.64 11.94
C GLN A 124 -4.41 -9.86 10.85
N ILE A 125 -4.97 -8.71 11.21
CA ILE A 125 -5.44 -7.70 10.26
C ILE A 125 -4.45 -6.54 10.28
N SER A 126 -3.96 -6.16 9.10
CA SER A 126 -3.14 -4.96 8.93
C SER A 126 -4.03 -3.84 8.41
N VAL A 127 -4.10 -2.75 9.15
CA VAL A 127 -4.80 -1.52 8.79
C VAL A 127 -3.74 -0.51 8.39
N ALA A 128 -3.83 0.02 7.18
CA ALA A 128 -3.02 1.17 6.78
C ALA A 128 -3.87 2.41 6.99
N ASP A 129 -3.38 3.35 7.80
CA ASP A 129 -3.99 4.67 7.81
C ASP A 129 -3.67 5.34 6.48
N LEU A 130 -4.72 5.87 5.88
CA LEU A 130 -4.63 6.62 4.67
C LEU A 130 -4.92 8.11 4.99
N PRO A 131 -3.90 8.92 5.39
CA PRO A 131 -3.94 10.38 5.24
C PRO A 131 -4.14 10.82 3.78
N GLY A 132 -5.37 11.13 3.40
CA GLY A 132 -5.65 11.78 2.12
C GLY A 132 -6.83 11.19 1.38
N LEU A 133 -8.02 11.62 1.79
CA LEU A 133 -9.06 12.01 0.85
C LEU A 133 -9.42 13.46 1.20
N ILE A 134 -8.49 14.35 0.87
CA ILE A 134 -8.74 15.79 0.83
C ILE A 134 -9.08 16.13 -0.61
N GLU A 135 -9.96 17.11 -0.80
CA GLU A 135 -10.36 17.56 -2.14
C GLU A 135 -9.18 17.77 -3.08
N GLY A 136 -9.23 17.07 -4.22
CA GLY A 136 -8.20 17.16 -5.26
C GLY A 136 -7.01 16.24 -5.04
N ALA A 137 -7.10 15.26 -4.15
CA ALA A 137 -6.07 14.21 -3.98
C ALA A 137 -5.81 13.43 -5.29
N HIS A 138 -6.80 13.33 -6.17
CA HIS A 138 -6.69 12.73 -7.50
C HIS A 138 -5.88 13.59 -8.51
N MET A 139 -5.81 14.91 -8.31
CA MET A 139 -5.16 15.88 -9.24
C MET A 139 -3.64 16.00 -9.07
N ASN A 140 -2.96 15.03 -8.45
CA ASN A 140 -1.51 15.09 -8.15
C ASN A 140 -1.07 16.30 -7.27
N LYS A 141 -1.99 17.01 -6.60
CA LYS A 141 -1.60 18.00 -5.59
C LYS A 141 -1.06 17.26 -4.35
N GLY A 142 0.27 17.25 -4.18
CA GLY A 142 0.95 16.64 -3.03
C GLY A 142 1.29 15.15 -3.20
N MET A 143 1.20 14.37 -2.10
CA MET A 143 1.56 12.94 -2.06
C MET A 143 0.47 11.99 -2.60
N GLY A 144 -0.72 12.52 -2.95
CA GLY A 144 -1.95 11.76 -3.24
C GLY A 144 -1.79 10.60 -4.22
N HIS A 145 -1.20 10.81 -5.39
CA HIS A 145 -1.10 9.71 -6.38
C HIS A 145 -0.13 8.59 -5.97
N LYS A 146 0.98 8.88 -5.27
CA LYS A 146 1.88 7.82 -4.74
C LYS A 146 1.18 7.01 -3.64
N PHE A 147 0.20 7.63 -3.02
CA PHE A 147 -0.49 7.15 -1.85
C PHE A 147 -1.74 6.34 -2.21
N LEU A 148 -2.55 6.81 -3.15
CA LEU A 148 -3.70 6.09 -3.72
C LEU A 148 -3.28 4.78 -4.42
N LYS A 149 -2.01 4.63 -4.83
CA LYS A 149 -1.45 3.32 -5.24
C LYS A 149 -1.49 2.25 -4.14
N HIS A 150 -1.53 2.63 -2.87
CA HIS A 150 -1.70 1.67 -1.77
C HIS A 150 -3.14 1.17 -1.66
N LEU A 151 -4.13 2.01 -2.01
CA LEU A 151 -5.53 1.58 -2.12
C LEU A 151 -5.69 0.45 -3.14
N GLU A 152 -4.88 0.42 -4.21
CA GLU A 152 -4.92 -0.70 -5.17
C GLU A 152 -4.56 -2.03 -4.51
N ARG A 153 -3.71 -2.02 -3.47
CA ARG A 153 -3.23 -3.21 -2.76
C ARG A 153 -4.09 -3.61 -1.56
N THR A 154 -4.96 -2.73 -1.07
CA THR A 154 -5.88 -3.09 0.02
C THR A 154 -6.99 -3.99 -0.50
N ARG A 155 -7.35 -5.00 0.31
CA ARG A 155 -8.44 -5.94 -0.02
C ARG A 155 -9.82 -5.37 0.26
N GLN A 156 -9.90 -4.47 1.24
CA GLN A 156 -11.12 -3.85 1.72
C GLN A 156 -10.81 -2.39 2.08
N LEU A 157 -11.81 -1.53 1.93
CA LEU A 157 -11.76 -0.12 2.31
C LEU A 157 -12.56 0.10 3.58
N LEU A 158 -12.10 1.02 4.43
CA LEU A 158 -12.82 1.50 5.60
C LEU A 158 -12.89 3.01 5.51
N PHE A 159 -14.09 3.55 5.27
CA PHE A 159 -14.34 4.97 5.35
C PHE A 159 -14.64 5.33 6.79
N VAL A 160 -13.92 6.31 7.32
CA VAL A 160 -14.17 6.86 8.65
C VAL A 160 -14.72 8.27 8.46
N VAL A 161 -15.97 8.49 8.87
CA VAL A 161 -16.68 9.77 8.67
C VAL A 161 -17.20 10.26 10.01
N ASP A 162 -16.96 11.53 10.30
CA ASP A 162 -17.46 12.19 11.52
C ASP A 162 -18.95 12.51 11.37
N ILE A 163 -19.75 12.12 12.37
CA ILE A 163 -21.19 12.39 12.37
C ILE A 163 -21.53 13.89 12.43
N SER A 164 -20.63 14.70 12.99
CA SER A 164 -20.79 16.15 13.03
C SER A 164 -20.24 16.85 11.79
N GLY A 165 -19.98 16.11 10.71
CA GLY A 165 -19.41 16.67 9.50
C GLY A 165 -17.92 16.99 9.63
N PHE A 166 -17.38 17.56 8.57
CA PHE A 166 -15.95 17.83 8.44
C PHE A 166 -15.69 19.21 7.86
N GLN A 167 -14.71 19.90 8.44
CA GLN A 167 -14.15 21.14 7.91
C GLN A 167 -12.64 21.13 8.13
N LEU A 168 -11.87 21.24 7.04
CA LEU A 168 -10.40 21.11 7.09
C LEU A 168 -9.73 22.37 7.64
N SER A 169 -10.24 23.54 7.28
CA SER A 169 -9.76 24.85 7.73
C SER A 169 -10.91 25.86 7.73
N SER A 170 -10.74 26.98 8.43
CA SER A 170 -11.70 28.09 8.43
C SER A 170 -11.99 28.68 7.03
N GLN A 171 -11.14 28.38 6.03
CA GLN A 171 -11.31 28.79 4.64
C GLN A 171 -12.04 27.75 3.77
N THR A 172 -12.21 26.52 4.25
CA THR A 172 -12.91 25.45 3.53
C THR A 172 -14.38 25.40 3.94
N GLN A 173 -15.26 25.08 3.00
CA GLN A 173 -16.68 24.88 3.28
C GLN A 173 -16.87 23.72 4.28
N TYR A 174 -17.71 23.94 5.28
CA TYR A 174 -18.16 22.86 6.16
C TYR A 174 -19.03 21.88 5.37
N ARG A 175 -18.77 20.59 5.54
CA ARG A 175 -19.53 19.52 4.90
C ARG A 175 -20.18 18.64 5.95
N SER A 176 -21.43 18.27 5.71
CA SER A 176 -22.14 17.23 6.43
C SER A 176 -21.46 15.86 6.25
N ALA A 177 -21.84 14.90 7.10
CA ALA A 177 -21.36 13.53 6.99
C ALA A 177 -21.71 12.91 5.63
N PHE A 178 -22.91 13.18 5.12
CA PHE A 178 -23.37 12.67 3.82
C PHE A 178 -22.57 13.25 2.64
N GLU A 179 -22.38 14.58 2.61
CA GLU A 179 -21.54 15.24 1.61
C GLU A 179 -20.12 14.70 1.61
N THR A 180 -19.57 14.45 2.81
CA THR A 180 -18.25 13.84 2.96
C THR A 180 -18.22 12.46 2.30
N ILE A 181 -19.20 11.59 2.55
CA ILE A 181 -19.26 10.26 1.94
C ILE A 181 -19.33 10.33 0.41
N MET A 182 -20.17 11.22 -0.14
CA MET A 182 -20.29 11.42 -1.58
C MET A 182 -18.97 11.86 -2.20
N LEU A 183 -18.32 12.83 -1.57
CA LEU A 183 -17.01 13.34 -2.00
C LEU A 183 -15.94 12.25 -1.97
N LEU A 184 -15.84 11.48 -0.87
CA LEU A 184 -14.88 10.37 -0.76
C LEU A 184 -15.10 9.34 -1.87
N THR A 185 -16.36 9.03 -2.18
CA THR A 185 -16.73 8.10 -3.25
C THR A 185 -16.35 8.66 -4.63
N LYS A 186 -16.61 9.95 -4.87
CA LYS A 186 -16.26 10.63 -6.12
C LYS A 186 -14.77 10.71 -6.35
N GLU A 187 -13.98 10.99 -5.32
CA GLU A 187 -12.52 11.05 -5.44
C GLU A 187 -11.91 9.68 -5.78
N LEU A 188 -12.48 8.60 -5.23
CA LEU A 188 -12.07 7.24 -5.60
C LEU A 188 -12.43 6.91 -7.04
N GLU A 189 -13.60 7.32 -7.52
CA GLU A 189 -14.01 7.20 -8.92
C GLU A 189 -13.02 7.92 -9.85
N LEU A 190 -12.75 9.20 -9.57
CA LEU A 190 -11.87 10.05 -10.37
C LEU A 190 -10.43 9.53 -10.39
N TYR A 191 -9.98 8.85 -9.33
CA TYR A 191 -8.68 8.19 -9.33
C TYR A 191 -8.69 6.91 -10.16
N LYS A 192 -9.65 6.01 -9.91
CA LYS A 192 -9.79 4.74 -10.63
C LYS A 192 -11.16 4.10 -10.39
N GLU A 193 -11.96 3.97 -11.44
CA GLU A 193 -13.29 3.33 -11.43
C GLU A 193 -13.30 1.95 -10.75
N GLU A 194 -12.27 1.13 -10.97
CA GLU A 194 -12.16 -0.22 -10.35
C GLU A 194 -12.22 -0.20 -8.81
N LEU A 195 -11.84 0.90 -8.16
CA LEU A 195 -11.85 1.00 -6.70
C LEU A 195 -13.26 1.09 -6.11
N GLN A 196 -14.26 1.58 -6.86
CA GLN A 196 -15.65 1.60 -6.41
C GLN A 196 -16.19 0.18 -6.17
N THR A 197 -15.70 -0.80 -6.95
CA THR A 197 -16.13 -2.20 -6.83
C THR A 197 -15.52 -2.93 -5.64
N LYS A 198 -14.58 -2.30 -4.91
CA LYS A 198 -13.94 -2.94 -3.75
C LYS A 198 -14.91 -3.00 -2.58
N PRO A 199 -14.89 -4.09 -1.79
CA PRO A 199 -15.63 -4.15 -0.54
C PRO A 199 -15.24 -2.95 0.35
N ALA A 200 -16.23 -2.19 0.79
CA ALA A 200 -16.05 -1.03 1.65
C ALA A 200 -16.94 -1.14 2.88
N LEU A 201 -16.43 -0.65 4.01
CA LEU A 201 -17.18 -0.46 5.25
C LEU A 201 -17.21 1.04 5.57
N LEU A 202 -18.35 1.53 6.03
CA LEU A 202 -18.48 2.90 6.56
C LEU A 202 -18.52 2.82 8.09
N ALA A 203 -17.56 3.48 8.74
CA ALA A 203 -17.52 3.67 10.18
C ALA A 203 -17.84 5.13 10.51
N ILE A 204 -18.92 5.32 11.25
CA ILE A 204 -19.33 6.64 11.74
C ILE A 204 -18.63 6.93 13.07
N ASN A 205 -17.86 8.01 13.10
CA ASN A 205 -17.06 8.43 14.24
C ASN A 205 -17.75 9.56 15.03
N LYS A 206 -17.31 9.78 16.27
CA LYS A 206 -17.82 10.78 17.23
C LYS A 206 -19.29 10.63 17.63
N MET A 207 -19.73 9.38 17.78
CA MET A 207 -21.10 9.04 18.23
C MET A 207 -21.37 9.38 19.72
N ASP A 208 -20.34 9.80 20.45
CA ASP A 208 -20.40 10.27 21.83
C ASP A 208 -21.02 11.68 21.98
N LEU A 209 -21.12 12.45 20.88
CA LEU A 209 -21.70 13.79 20.90
C LEU A 209 -23.22 13.77 21.17
N PRO A 210 -23.77 14.80 21.86
CA PRO A 210 -25.16 14.81 22.32
C PRO A 210 -26.19 14.70 21.17
N ASP A 211 -25.91 15.32 20.02
CA ASP A 211 -26.81 15.30 18.85
C ASP A 211 -26.49 14.16 17.86
N ALA A 212 -25.49 13.32 18.15
CA ALA A 212 -25.00 12.31 17.22
C ALA A 212 -26.08 11.32 16.78
N LYS A 213 -26.97 10.92 17.70
CA LYS A 213 -28.05 9.96 17.40
C LYS A 213 -29.06 10.52 16.40
N VAL A 214 -29.41 11.79 16.53
CA VAL A 214 -30.38 12.45 15.63
C VAL A 214 -29.76 12.57 14.24
N LYS A 215 -28.55 13.13 14.16
CA LYS A 215 -27.78 13.23 12.91
C LYS A 215 -27.54 11.87 12.26
N PHE A 216 -27.37 10.81 13.06
CA PHE A 216 -27.19 9.46 12.54
C PHE A 216 -28.46 8.93 11.89
N CYS A 217 -29.63 9.18 12.48
CA CYS A 217 -30.90 8.83 11.83
C CYS A 217 -31.08 9.56 10.50
N GLU A 218 -30.81 10.88 10.47
CA GLU A 218 -30.84 11.70 9.25
C GLU A 218 -29.88 11.15 8.18
N LEU A 219 -28.64 10.84 8.58
CA LEU A 219 -27.64 10.26 7.68
C LEU A 219 -28.10 8.90 7.12
N MET A 220 -28.68 8.04 7.95
CA MET A 220 -29.17 6.73 7.51
C MET A 220 -30.34 6.85 6.53
N GLU A 221 -31.21 7.84 6.71
CA GLU A 221 -32.29 8.15 5.77
C GLU A 221 -31.72 8.64 4.43
N GLN A 222 -30.75 9.55 4.47
CA GLN A 222 -30.05 10.05 3.27
C GLN A 222 -29.31 8.94 2.51
N LEU A 223 -28.70 7.98 3.23
CA LEU A 223 -28.02 6.84 2.61
C LEU A 223 -28.98 5.80 2.01
N GLN A 224 -30.22 5.72 2.51
CA GLN A 224 -31.24 4.83 1.95
C GLN A 224 -31.89 5.41 0.69
N ASN A 225 -32.05 6.72 0.64
CA ASN A 225 -32.66 7.43 -0.48
C ASN A 225 -31.71 8.50 -1.07
N PRO A 226 -30.51 8.12 -1.55
CA PRO A 226 -29.52 9.09 -1.99
C PRO A 226 -30.02 9.96 -3.15
N GLU A 227 -30.84 9.41 -4.05
CA GLU A 227 -31.38 10.12 -5.21
C GLU A 227 -32.24 11.32 -4.85
N ASP A 228 -32.94 11.26 -3.73
CA ASP A 228 -33.77 12.35 -3.24
C ASP A 228 -32.95 13.55 -2.78
N PHE A 229 -31.66 13.38 -2.50
CA PHE A 229 -30.78 14.45 -2.01
C PHE A 229 -29.73 14.87 -3.04
N LEU A 230 -29.55 14.11 -4.13
CA LEU A 230 -28.54 14.39 -5.17
C LEU A 230 -28.66 15.79 -5.78
N HIS A 231 -29.87 16.35 -5.84
CA HIS A 231 -30.15 17.66 -6.40
C HIS A 231 -29.58 18.84 -5.59
N LEU A 232 -29.17 18.60 -4.34
CA LEU A 232 -28.59 19.61 -3.44
C LEU A 232 -27.08 19.79 -3.65
N PHE A 233 -26.44 18.95 -4.46
CA PHE A 233 -24.98 18.96 -4.64
C PHE A 233 -24.57 19.54 -6.00
N GLU A 234 -23.37 20.12 -6.04
CA GLU A 234 -22.74 20.46 -7.30
C GLU A 234 -22.52 19.20 -8.15
N LYS A 235 -22.75 19.28 -9.46
CA LYS A 235 -22.56 18.15 -10.41
C LYS A 235 -21.14 17.53 -10.34
N SER A 236 -20.16 18.28 -9.84
CA SER A 236 -18.77 17.86 -9.63
C SER A 236 -18.61 16.81 -8.51
N MET A 237 -19.56 16.73 -7.56
CA MET A 237 -19.48 15.85 -6.38
C MET A 237 -20.29 14.55 -6.52
N ILE A 238 -21.08 14.42 -7.57
CA ILE A 238 -21.96 13.27 -7.78
C ILE A 238 -21.20 12.18 -8.55
N PRO A 239 -21.09 10.93 -8.03
CA PRO A 239 -20.54 9.80 -8.77
C PRO A 239 -21.31 9.54 -10.06
N GLU A 240 -20.63 9.24 -11.17
CA GLU A 240 -21.31 9.11 -12.47
C GLU A 240 -22.00 7.76 -12.69
N LYS A 241 -21.89 6.81 -11.76
CA LYS A 241 -22.65 5.55 -11.67
C LYS A 241 -22.48 4.85 -10.33
#